data_AF-A0A0H5S9G8-F1
#
_entry.id   AF-A0A0H5S9G8-F1
#
_cell.length_a   1.000
_cell.length_b   1.000
_cell.length_c   1.000
_cell.angle_alpha   90.00
_cell.angle_beta   90.00
_cell.angle_gamma   90.00
#
_symmetry.space_group_name_H-M   'P 1'
#
loop_
_entity.id
_entity.type
_entity.pdbx_description
1 polymer ?
#
loop_
_entity_poly.entity_id
_entity_poly.type
_entity_poly.pdbx_seq_one_letter_code
_entity_poly.pdbx_strand_id
1 'polypeptide(L)'
;MVEPGQSHAEAESEPLLWRADPTWGADWEKVHGVLLYTRNVLNRINGETPEAELSDHMRQLAKVYDERTARALADLYELLTDVLFVDSAKIFTGKDSEPRYLVQYIDPAKIRELGSATENISRGILEGDIPTADVPVDFIKQWFDAIDGDITWGVSLNSWMPSGFVTESASEKSALNRWRKRIKGIELGLRTALEAGAAAEVAREAAAETISLLDETKSLRDMARSATGEAGASGLGRYFSSVAKDEQQSAMWWTVAAIGSIAGVLALGIIVFIRGDEADWVPTLFHLALALPLIGAASYVARIAGHHRALARWAKAAAVQVNTIPAFSQQLSSAEARQQLILELGKNVFATPNFDGATDGDRISAVPPELLETLKELVQKLPKAP
;
A
#
# COMPACT_ATOMS: atom_id res chain seq x y z
N MET A 1 -3.47 45.21 20.79
CA MET A 1 -3.27 44.65 22.14
C MET A 1 -4.09 43.37 22.19
N VAL A 2 -3.46 42.27 21.79
CA VAL A 2 -4.06 40.92 21.67
C VAL A 2 -3.15 40.02 22.50
N GLU A 3 -3.71 39.31 23.47
CA GLU A 3 -2.95 38.46 24.39
C GLU A 3 -2.30 37.27 23.66
N PRO A 4 -0.98 37.03 23.84
CA PRO A 4 -0.33 35.79 23.45
C PRO A 4 -0.36 34.84 24.64
N GLY A 5 -1.18 33.79 24.60
CA GLY A 5 -1.32 32.96 25.80
C GLY A 5 -2.19 31.72 25.69
N GLN A 6 -2.12 30.97 24.60
CA GLN A 6 -2.50 29.55 24.63
C GLN A 6 -1.40 28.73 23.95
N SER A 7 -0.35 28.47 24.74
CA SER A 7 0.55 27.34 24.57
C SER A 7 -0.30 26.08 24.54
N HIS A 8 -0.43 25.45 23.37
CA HIS A 8 -0.87 24.06 23.29
C HIS A 8 0.03 23.26 24.24
N ALA A 9 -0.56 22.68 25.29
CA ALA A 9 0.14 21.70 26.10
C ALA A 9 0.50 20.55 25.15
N GLU A 10 1.78 20.44 24.79
CA GLU A 10 2.35 19.26 24.16
C GLU A 10 1.93 18.08 25.04
N ALA A 11 1.03 17.25 24.52
CA ALA A 11 0.76 15.97 25.14
C ALA A 11 2.12 15.27 25.25
N GLU A 12 2.59 15.04 26.48
CA GLU A 12 3.83 14.30 26.74
C GLU A 12 3.72 12.96 26.00
N SER A 13 4.33 12.90 24.82
CA SER A 13 4.32 11.70 24.00
C SER A 13 5.00 10.62 24.83
N GLU A 14 4.28 9.53 25.12
CA GLU A 14 4.87 8.40 25.84
C GLU A 14 6.23 8.05 25.22
N PRO A 15 7.30 7.94 26.03
CA PRO A 15 8.63 7.69 25.50
C PRO A 15 8.61 6.40 24.69
N LEU A 16 9.02 6.51 23.42
CA LEU A 16 9.05 5.37 22.50
C LEU A 16 9.91 4.25 23.10
N LEU A 17 9.32 3.08 23.36
CA LEU A 17 9.98 2.00 24.12
C LEU A 17 11.32 1.55 23.52
N TRP A 18 11.51 1.69 22.21
CA TRP A 18 12.78 1.37 21.56
C TRP A 18 13.93 2.28 22.03
N ARG A 19 13.66 3.50 22.51
CA ARG A 19 14.68 4.39 23.09
C ARG A 19 15.23 3.88 24.43
N ALA A 20 14.43 3.12 25.15
CA ALA A 20 14.84 2.54 26.44
C ALA A 20 15.73 1.30 26.29
N ASP A 21 15.98 0.82 25.06
CA ASP A 21 16.88 -0.29 24.81
C ASP A 21 18.34 0.12 25.14
N PRO A 22 19.00 -0.48 26.14
CA PRO A 22 20.33 -0.08 26.57
C PRO A 22 21.43 -0.45 25.55
N THR A 23 21.13 -1.32 24.60
CA THR A 23 22.10 -1.84 23.63
C THR A 23 22.09 -0.99 22.37
N TRP A 24 20.91 -0.68 21.84
CA TRP A 24 20.76 -0.07 20.51
C TRP A 24 19.93 1.21 20.50
N GLY A 25 19.31 1.61 21.61
CA GLY A 25 18.43 2.77 21.68
C GLY A 25 19.08 4.06 21.17
N ALA A 26 20.36 4.27 21.50
CA ALA A 26 21.12 5.44 21.06
C ALA A 26 21.40 5.43 19.54
N ASP A 27 21.76 4.27 18.97
CA ASP A 27 21.97 4.12 17.53
C ASP A 27 20.65 4.39 16.77
N TRP A 28 19.56 3.79 17.24
CA TRP A 28 18.22 3.97 16.67
C TRP A 28 17.74 5.41 16.76
N GLU A 29 18.00 6.09 17.88
CA GLU A 29 17.64 7.51 18.05
C GLU A 29 18.42 8.39 17.07
N LYS A 30 19.72 8.10 16.87
CA LYS A 30 20.52 8.80 15.87
C LYS A 30 19.94 8.60 14.46
N VAL A 31 19.63 7.37 14.06
CA VAL A 31 19.06 7.09 12.73
C VAL A 31 17.70 7.78 12.56
N HIS A 32 16.82 7.67 13.55
CA HIS A 32 15.52 8.35 13.56
C HIS A 32 15.67 9.87 13.36
N GLY A 33 16.60 10.51 14.09
CA GLY A 33 16.88 11.94 13.94
C GLY A 33 17.38 12.31 12.55
N VAL A 34 18.26 11.51 11.96
CA VAL A 34 18.82 11.75 10.62
C VAL A 34 17.77 11.60 9.51
N LEU A 35 16.86 10.62 9.62
CA LEU A 35 15.75 10.46 8.67
C LEU A 35 14.80 11.67 8.71
N LEU A 36 14.39 12.10 9.91
CA LEU A 36 13.54 13.28 10.10
C LEU A 36 14.22 14.56 9.60
N TYR A 37 15.51 14.74 9.90
CA TYR A 37 16.28 15.88 9.41
C TYR A 37 16.29 15.93 7.88
N THR A 38 16.57 14.80 7.23
CA THR A 38 16.66 14.72 5.77
C THR A 38 15.30 14.96 5.11
N ARG A 39 14.22 14.38 5.65
CA ARG A 39 12.84 14.68 5.23
C ARG A 39 12.58 16.19 5.26
N ASN A 40 12.89 16.85 6.38
CA ASN A 40 12.64 18.27 6.55
C ASN A 40 13.44 19.13 5.57
N VAL A 41 14.69 18.76 5.30
CA VAL A 41 15.51 19.44 4.29
C VAL A 41 14.89 19.30 2.89
N LEU A 42 14.43 18.10 2.53
CA LEU A 42 13.79 17.86 1.23
C LEU A 42 12.45 18.59 1.08
N ASN A 43 11.62 18.62 2.13
CA ASN A 43 10.34 19.34 2.11
C ASN A 43 10.48 20.84 1.89
N ARG A 44 11.53 21.47 2.43
CA ARG A 44 11.79 22.89 2.20
C ARG A 44 12.02 23.22 0.72
N ILE A 45 12.55 22.28 -0.04
CA ILE A 45 12.87 22.44 -1.47
C ILE A 45 11.62 22.21 -2.33
N ASN A 46 10.66 21.42 -1.85
CA ASN A 46 9.42 21.08 -2.56
C ASN A 46 8.39 22.21 -2.61
N GLY A 47 8.82 23.47 -2.45
CA GLY A 47 7.98 24.66 -2.60
C GLY A 47 7.22 25.09 -1.35
N GLU A 48 7.43 24.46 -0.20
CA GLU A 48 6.85 24.94 1.07
C GLU A 48 7.52 26.22 1.57
N THR A 49 8.78 26.44 1.20
CA THR A 49 9.55 27.62 1.58
C THR A 49 9.74 28.53 0.36
N PRO A 50 9.42 29.84 0.44
CA PRO A 50 9.68 30.78 -0.65
C PRO A 50 11.15 30.75 -1.07
N GLU A 51 11.43 30.83 -2.39
CA GLU A 51 12.80 30.75 -2.91
C GLU A 51 13.73 31.81 -2.30
N ALA A 52 13.19 32.99 -1.96
CA ALA A 52 13.93 34.06 -1.30
C ALA A 52 14.49 33.66 0.08
N GLU A 53 13.85 32.71 0.76
CA GLU A 53 14.22 32.23 2.09
C GLU A 53 15.13 30.98 2.04
N LEU A 54 15.33 30.40 0.86
CA LEU A 54 16.24 29.27 0.69
C LEU A 54 17.71 29.74 0.80
N SER A 55 18.48 29.03 1.63
CA SER A 55 19.93 29.17 1.66
C SER A 55 20.55 28.81 0.30
N ASP A 56 21.76 29.29 0.02
CA ASP A 56 22.45 29.00 -1.25
C ASP A 56 22.60 27.50 -1.51
N HIS A 57 22.89 26.71 -0.46
CA HIS A 57 22.95 25.26 -0.54
C HIS A 57 21.60 24.63 -0.92
N MET A 58 20.48 25.13 -0.37
CA MET A 58 19.15 24.65 -0.74
C MET A 58 18.77 24.99 -2.19
N ARG A 59 19.22 26.15 -2.70
CA ARG A 59 19.02 26.49 -4.12
C ARG A 59 19.86 25.61 -5.04
N GLN A 60 21.09 25.28 -4.63
CA GLN A 60 21.92 24.31 -5.37
C GLN A 60 21.26 22.93 -5.35
N LEU A 61 20.68 22.54 -4.21
CA LEU A 61 19.97 21.27 -4.08
C LEU A 61 18.73 21.19 -4.98
N ALA A 62 17.95 22.27 -5.07
CA ALA A 62 16.83 22.39 -6.00
C ALA A 62 17.23 22.26 -7.49
N LYS A 63 18.51 22.49 -7.82
CA LYS A 63 19.03 22.28 -9.18
C LYS A 63 19.43 20.83 -9.44
N VAL A 64 19.86 20.11 -8.41
CA VAL A 64 20.30 18.71 -8.52
C VAL A 64 19.12 17.74 -8.40
N TYR A 65 18.20 18.03 -7.49
CA TYR A 65 16.98 17.26 -7.27
C TYR A 65 15.81 18.06 -7.81
N ASP A 66 15.15 17.56 -8.85
CA ASP A 66 13.88 18.13 -9.28
C ASP A 66 12.83 17.98 -8.17
N GLU A 67 11.83 18.86 -8.17
CA GLU A 67 10.77 18.92 -7.15
C GLU A 67 10.09 17.55 -6.91
N ARG A 68 9.98 16.70 -7.95
CA ARG A 68 9.31 15.41 -7.80
C ARG A 68 10.22 14.39 -7.15
N THR A 69 11.48 14.33 -7.53
CA THR A 69 12.47 13.47 -6.88
C THR A 69 12.64 13.86 -5.42
N ALA A 70 12.75 15.16 -5.13
CA ALA A 70 12.83 15.64 -3.75
C ALA A 70 11.57 15.30 -2.94
N ARG A 71 10.37 15.41 -3.51
CA ARG A 71 9.10 14.97 -2.88
C ARG A 71 9.04 13.47 -2.65
N ALA A 72 9.40 12.67 -3.66
CA ALA A 72 9.43 11.22 -3.55
C ALA A 72 10.39 10.73 -2.46
N LEU A 73 11.57 11.35 -2.33
CA LEU A 73 12.53 11.05 -1.28
C LEU A 73 12.05 11.52 0.10
N ALA A 74 11.40 12.69 0.20
CA ALA A 74 10.82 13.15 1.46
C ALA A 74 9.73 12.20 1.97
N ASP A 75 8.81 11.81 1.09
CA ASP A 75 7.75 10.84 1.38
C ASP A 75 8.33 9.48 1.79
N LEU A 76 9.38 9.02 1.09
CA LEU A 76 10.12 7.82 1.47
C LEU A 76 10.65 7.90 2.90
N TYR A 77 11.36 8.98 3.25
CA TYR A 77 11.96 9.13 4.58
C TYR A 77 10.90 9.24 5.69
N GLU A 78 9.77 9.89 5.41
CA GLU A 78 8.60 9.90 6.30
C GLU A 78 8.06 8.49 6.53
N LEU A 79 7.75 7.77 5.45
CA LEU A 79 7.18 6.43 5.55
C LEU A 79 8.14 5.42 6.18
N LEU A 80 9.45 5.56 5.93
CA LEU A 80 10.50 4.78 6.60
C LEU A 80 10.56 5.09 8.09
N THR A 81 10.49 6.37 8.46
CA THR A 81 10.48 6.79 9.87
C THR A 81 9.29 6.18 10.60
N ASP A 82 8.10 6.28 9.99
CA ASP A 82 6.87 5.75 10.55
C ASP A 82 6.95 4.24 10.75
N VAL A 83 7.26 3.49 9.68
CA VAL A 83 7.25 2.02 9.74
C VAL A 83 8.32 1.45 10.66
N LEU A 84 9.48 2.11 10.77
CA LEU A 84 10.60 1.64 11.58
C LEU A 84 10.44 1.99 13.06
N PHE A 85 10.01 3.21 13.37
CA PHE A 85 10.13 3.80 14.72
C PHE A 85 8.80 4.20 15.36
N VAL A 86 7.71 4.32 14.60
CA VAL A 86 6.40 4.80 15.12
C VAL A 86 5.37 3.68 15.14
N ASP A 87 5.25 2.90 14.06
CA ASP A 87 4.25 1.86 13.90
C ASP A 87 4.57 0.60 14.72
N SER A 88 4.24 0.65 16.01
CA SER A 88 4.35 -0.51 16.89
C SER A 88 3.30 -1.58 16.61
N ALA A 89 3.66 -2.83 16.89
CA ALA A 89 2.76 -3.96 16.94
C ALA A 89 2.72 -4.52 18.37
N LYS A 90 1.53 -4.80 18.90
CA LYS A 90 1.40 -5.54 20.15
C LYS A 90 1.70 -7.02 19.89
N ILE A 91 2.80 -7.48 20.46
CA ILE A 91 3.23 -8.89 20.39
C ILE A 91 2.81 -9.58 21.68
N PHE A 92 2.08 -10.69 21.55
CA PHE A 92 1.55 -11.45 22.66
C PHE A 92 2.46 -12.62 23.01
N THR A 93 2.97 -12.62 24.24
CA THR A 93 3.87 -13.64 24.77
C THR A 93 3.20 -14.30 25.97
N GLY A 94 2.35 -15.30 25.70
CA GLY A 94 1.51 -15.90 26.74
C GLY A 94 0.36 -14.97 27.13
N LYS A 95 0.40 -14.41 28.35
CA LYS A 95 -0.64 -13.49 28.87
C LYS A 95 -0.28 -12.01 28.71
N ASP A 96 0.99 -11.73 28.47
CA ASP A 96 1.50 -10.37 28.39
C ASP A 96 1.51 -9.91 26.93
N SER A 97 1.38 -8.60 26.72
CA SER A 97 1.51 -7.97 25.41
C SER A 97 2.45 -6.80 25.49
N GLU A 98 3.44 -6.75 24.59
CA GLU A 98 4.41 -5.66 24.54
C GLU A 98 4.39 -4.99 23.16
N PRO A 99 4.47 -3.65 23.08
CA PRO A 99 4.67 -2.97 21.80
C PRO A 99 6.08 -3.26 21.29
N ARG A 100 6.18 -3.75 20.06
CA ARG A 100 7.45 -3.94 19.34
C ARG A 100 7.44 -3.16 18.05
N TYR A 101 8.61 -2.71 17.62
CA TYR A 101 8.80 -1.88 16.43
C TYR A 101 9.61 -2.64 15.39
N LEU A 102 9.41 -2.35 14.10
CA LEU A 102 10.12 -3.05 13.02
C LEU A 102 11.64 -2.92 13.15
N VAL A 103 12.15 -1.78 13.62
CA VAL A 103 13.60 -1.56 13.81
C VAL A 103 14.25 -2.61 14.71
N GLN A 104 13.49 -3.19 15.65
CA GLN A 104 13.97 -4.24 16.57
C GLN A 104 14.13 -5.61 15.90
N TYR A 105 13.59 -5.77 14.68
CA TYR A 105 13.64 -7.00 13.87
C TYR A 105 14.58 -6.90 12.67
N ILE A 106 15.30 -5.79 12.53
CA ILE A 106 16.29 -5.57 11.46
C ILE A 106 17.68 -5.63 12.08
N ASP A 107 18.66 -6.20 11.37
CA ASP A 107 20.05 -6.21 11.81
C ASP A 107 20.52 -4.77 12.13
N PRO A 108 21.02 -4.50 13.35
CA PRO A 108 21.54 -3.19 13.73
C PRO A 108 22.60 -2.65 12.75
N ALA A 109 23.38 -3.51 12.09
CA ALA A 109 24.32 -3.11 11.06
C ALA A 109 23.60 -2.47 9.85
N LYS A 110 22.45 -3.00 9.44
CA LYS A 110 21.62 -2.46 8.35
C LYS A 110 20.94 -1.16 8.72
N ILE A 111 20.55 -1.00 9.99
CA ILE A 111 20.03 0.27 10.49
C ILE A 111 21.12 1.35 10.52
N ARG A 112 22.33 1.01 10.98
CA ARG A 112 23.49 1.93 10.93
C ARG A 112 23.90 2.28 9.51
N GLU A 113 23.84 1.32 8.59
CA GLU A 113 24.09 1.54 7.16
C GLU A 113 23.12 2.58 6.59
N LEU A 114 21.81 2.42 6.84
CA LEU A 114 20.77 3.42 6.48
C LEU A 114 21.10 4.79 7.06
N GLY A 115 21.33 4.87 8.38
CA GLY A 115 21.62 6.13 9.05
C GLY A 115 22.86 6.82 8.51
N SER A 116 23.93 6.07 8.24
CA SER A 116 25.19 6.63 7.71
C SER A 116 25.03 7.13 6.28
N ALA A 117 24.32 6.39 5.42
CA ALA A 117 24.04 6.81 4.06
C ALA A 117 23.16 8.07 4.04
N THR A 118 22.08 8.09 4.83
CA THR A 118 21.22 9.28 4.96
C THR A 118 21.98 10.47 5.52
N GLU A 119 22.83 10.29 6.54
CA GLU A 119 23.66 11.36 7.11
C GLU A 119 24.65 11.91 6.08
N ASN A 120 25.27 11.04 5.27
CA ASN A 120 26.17 11.47 4.19
C ASN A 120 25.42 12.29 3.13
N ILE A 121 24.19 11.91 2.79
CA ILE A 121 23.33 12.70 1.89
C ILE A 121 23.06 14.07 2.52
N SER A 122 22.59 14.14 3.78
CA SER A 122 22.31 15.43 4.42
C SER A 122 23.55 16.30 4.58
N ARG A 123 24.71 15.69 4.83
CA ARG A 123 25.98 16.40 4.95
C ARG A 123 26.46 16.94 3.60
N GLY A 124 26.42 16.14 2.53
CA GLY A 124 26.74 16.58 1.18
C GLY A 124 25.88 17.77 0.74
N ILE A 125 24.60 17.76 1.13
CA ILE A 125 23.68 18.89 0.96
C ILE A 125 24.21 20.17 1.64
N LEU A 126 24.65 20.06 2.89
CA LEU A 126 25.14 21.20 3.67
C LEU A 126 26.50 21.72 3.21
N GLU A 127 27.35 20.82 2.70
CA GLU A 127 28.72 21.13 2.26
C GLU A 127 28.79 21.55 0.79
N GLY A 128 27.68 21.44 0.04
CA GLY A 128 27.62 21.73 -1.38
C GLY A 128 28.16 20.61 -2.28
N ASP A 129 28.62 19.49 -1.71
CA ASP A 129 28.95 18.26 -2.42
C ASP A 129 27.69 17.38 -2.56
N ILE A 130 26.76 17.89 -3.36
CA ILE A 130 25.42 17.32 -3.46
C ILE A 130 25.47 16.06 -4.33
N PRO A 131 25.20 14.86 -3.78
CA PRO A 131 25.16 13.65 -4.59
C PRO A 131 24.03 13.75 -5.62
N THR A 132 24.28 13.20 -6.80
CA THR A 132 23.25 13.05 -7.83
C THR A 132 22.13 12.13 -7.34
N ALA A 133 20.91 12.31 -7.85
CA ALA A 133 19.72 11.63 -7.36
C ALA A 133 19.74 10.10 -7.49
N ASP A 134 20.55 9.54 -8.38
CA ASP A 134 20.76 8.10 -8.54
C ASP A 134 21.43 7.48 -7.31
N VAL A 135 22.37 8.19 -6.67
CA VAL A 135 23.10 7.69 -5.49
C VAL A 135 22.15 7.32 -4.32
N PRO A 136 21.30 8.23 -3.80
CA PRO A 136 20.38 7.88 -2.72
C PRO A 136 19.34 6.86 -3.18
N VAL A 137 18.87 6.93 -4.43
CA VAL A 137 17.87 6.01 -4.96
C VAL A 137 18.40 4.58 -5.04
N ASP A 138 19.61 4.40 -5.56
CA ASP A 138 20.21 3.07 -5.72
C ASP A 138 20.65 2.49 -4.38
N PHE A 139 21.13 3.32 -3.46
CA PHE A 139 21.35 2.90 -2.08
C PHE A 139 20.06 2.37 -1.44
N ILE A 140 18.96 3.13 -1.54
CA ILE A 140 17.68 2.74 -0.92
C ILE A 140 17.14 1.44 -1.53
N LYS A 141 17.26 1.25 -2.85
CA LYS A 141 16.89 -0.03 -3.50
C LYS A 141 17.70 -1.19 -2.96
N GLN A 142 19.04 -1.05 -2.91
CA GLN A 142 19.93 -2.08 -2.37
C GLN A 142 19.63 -2.38 -0.90
N TRP A 143 19.30 -1.35 -0.13
CA TRP A 143 18.92 -1.49 1.27
C TRP A 143 17.58 -2.24 1.42
N PHE A 144 16.56 -1.93 0.62
CA PHE A 144 15.29 -2.66 0.60
C PHE A 144 15.48 -4.14 0.23
N ASP A 145 16.28 -4.43 -0.79
CA ASP A 145 16.59 -5.81 -1.19
C ASP A 145 17.31 -6.57 -0.07
N ALA A 146 18.24 -5.90 0.63
CA ALA A 146 18.95 -6.50 1.76
C ALA A 146 18.00 -6.82 2.94
N ILE A 147 17.13 -5.90 3.32
CA ILE A 147 16.24 -6.12 4.48
C ILE A 147 15.08 -7.08 4.16
N ASP A 148 14.60 -7.22 2.92
CA ASP A 148 13.52 -8.17 2.61
C ASP A 148 13.96 -9.62 2.91
N GLY A 149 15.24 -9.92 2.67
CA GLY A 149 15.86 -11.19 3.08
C GLY A 149 15.94 -11.33 4.60
N ASP A 150 16.35 -10.28 5.30
CA ASP A 150 16.62 -10.32 6.75
C ASP A 150 15.35 -10.30 7.61
N ILE A 151 14.25 -9.70 7.13
CA ILE A 151 12.95 -9.68 7.84
C ILE A 151 12.31 -11.08 7.91
N THR A 152 12.93 -12.13 7.34
CA THR A 152 12.25 -13.43 7.18
C THR A 152 12.30 -14.39 8.35
N TRP A 153 13.31 -14.39 9.19
CA TRP A 153 13.39 -15.35 10.28
C TRP A 153 14.28 -14.75 11.32
N GLY A 154 13.69 -14.33 12.45
CA GLY A 154 14.35 -13.64 13.57
C GLY A 154 15.83 -13.92 13.55
N VAL A 155 16.57 -13.06 12.82
CA VAL A 155 17.99 -13.26 12.57
C VAL A 155 18.52 -13.33 13.97
N SER A 156 19.00 -14.51 14.36
CA SER A 156 19.31 -14.82 15.74
C SER A 156 20.13 -13.63 16.23
N LEU A 157 19.52 -12.77 17.07
CA LEU A 157 20.24 -11.68 17.68
C LEU A 157 21.41 -12.38 18.31
N ASN A 158 22.59 -12.14 17.72
CA ASN A 158 23.84 -12.86 17.82
C ASN A 158 23.94 -13.63 19.15
N SER A 159 24.44 -14.86 19.19
CA SER A 159 24.93 -15.69 20.35
C SER A 159 24.77 -15.28 21.85
N TRP A 160 24.56 -14.01 22.22
CA TRP A 160 24.32 -13.43 23.54
C TRP A 160 22.84 -13.41 24.00
N MET A 161 21.82 -13.51 23.12
CA MET A 161 20.44 -13.71 23.60
C MET A 161 20.17 -15.20 23.88
N PRO A 162 19.65 -15.57 25.07
CA PRO A 162 19.25 -16.94 25.33
C PRO A 162 18.23 -17.37 24.29
N SER A 163 18.41 -18.55 23.71
CA SER A 163 17.64 -19.16 22.61
C SER A 163 16.13 -19.36 22.86
N GLY A 164 15.55 -18.70 23.86
CA GLY A 164 14.13 -18.75 24.24
C GLY A 164 13.31 -17.51 23.86
N PHE A 165 13.91 -16.47 23.25
CA PHE A 165 13.20 -15.22 22.91
C PHE A 165 12.57 -15.17 21.51
N VAL A 166 12.79 -16.18 20.66
CA VAL A 166 12.03 -16.31 19.40
C VAL A 166 10.73 -17.03 19.72
N THR A 167 9.83 -16.35 20.44
CA THR A 167 8.46 -16.83 20.53
C THR A 167 7.81 -16.55 19.19
N GLU A 168 7.77 -17.54 18.30
CA GLU A 168 7.03 -17.53 17.03
C GLU A 168 5.51 -17.38 17.23
N SER A 169 5.08 -16.37 18.00
CA SER A 169 3.67 -16.12 18.26
C SER A 169 2.98 -15.78 16.94
N ALA A 170 1.73 -16.20 16.81
CA ALA A 170 0.94 -15.85 15.63
C ALA A 170 0.84 -14.32 15.45
N SER A 171 0.89 -13.56 16.56
CA SER A 171 0.88 -12.10 16.55
C SER A 171 2.15 -11.50 15.95
N GLU A 172 3.31 -12.07 16.27
CA GLU A 172 4.61 -11.63 15.73
C GLU A 172 4.72 -11.92 14.24
N LYS A 173 4.37 -13.14 13.82
CA LYS A 173 4.31 -13.50 12.39
C LYS A 173 3.37 -12.56 11.61
N SER A 174 2.23 -12.21 12.21
CA SER A 174 1.28 -11.28 11.59
C SER A 174 1.84 -9.85 11.50
N ALA A 175 2.53 -9.38 12.54
CA ALA A 175 3.19 -8.08 12.56
C ALA A 175 4.30 -8.00 11.49
N LEU A 176 5.20 -8.99 11.45
CA LEU A 176 6.27 -9.08 10.45
C LEU A 176 5.73 -9.09 9.02
N ASN A 177 4.68 -9.88 8.75
CA ASN A 177 4.05 -9.89 7.43
C ASN A 177 3.44 -8.53 7.05
N ARG A 178 2.82 -7.83 8.01
CA ARG A 178 2.26 -6.49 7.79
C ARG A 178 3.36 -5.47 7.49
N TRP A 179 4.42 -5.46 8.29
CA TRP A 179 5.56 -4.57 8.09
C TRP A 179 6.28 -4.84 6.75
N ARG A 180 6.51 -6.12 6.40
CA ARG A 180 7.09 -6.48 5.10
C ARG A 180 6.23 -5.97 3.93
N LYS A 181 4.90 -6.13 4.01
CA LYS A 181 3.99 -5.58 2.99
C LYS A 181 4.10 -4.06 2.90
N ARG A 182 4.22 -3.37 4.04
CA ARG A 182 4.36 -1.91 4.06
C ARG A 182 5.70 -1.45 3.46
N ILE A 183 6.80 -2.09 3.81
CA ILE A 183 8.13 -1.86 3.21
C ILE A 183 8.08 -2.03 1.68
N LYS A 184 7.50 -3.13 1.18
CA LYS A 184 7.32 -3.33 -0.27
C LYS A 184 6.43 -2.26 -0.92
N GLY A 185 5.40 -1.81 -0.21
CA GLY A 185 4.57 -0.70 -0.66
C GLY A 185 5.33 0.62 -0.76
N ILE A 186 6.21 0.91 0.20
CA ILE A 186 7.07 2.10 0.20
C ILE A 186 8.05 2.03 -0.98
N GLU A 187 8.72 0.89 -1.18
CA GLU A 187 9.63 0.68 -2.30
C GLU A 187 8.92 0.87 -3.66
N LEU A 188 7.74 0.25 -3.83
CA LEU A 188 6.96 0.38 -5.06
C LEU A 188 6.49 1.83 -5.27
N GLY A 189 6.08 2.52 -4.21
CA GLY A 189 5.69 3.92 -4.26
C GLY A 189 6.82 4.83 -4.73
N LEU A 190 8.03 4.64 -4.19
CA LEU A 190 9.24 5.35 -4.62
C LEU A 190 9.53 5.08 -6.10
N ARG A 191 9.56 3.81 -6.53
CA ARG A 191 9.80 3.45 -7.94
C ARG A 191 8.79 4.10 -8.87
N THR A 192 7.51 4.04 -8.51
CA THR A 192 6.41 4.64 -9.30
C THR A 192 6.55 6.16 -9.40
N ALA A 193 6.89 6.83 -8.30
CA ALA A 193 7.09 8.28 -8.28
C ALA A 193 8.27 8.71 -9.17
N LEU A 194 9.38 7.98 -9.12
CA LEU A 194 10.57 8.26 -9.94
C LEU A 194 10.33 7.96 -11.42
N GLU A 195 9.64 6.86 -11.76
CA GLU A 195 9.28 6.52 -13.14
C GLU A 195 8.30 7.54 -13.75
N ALA A 196 7.32 8.00 -12.96
CA ALA A 196 6.41 9.06 -13.39
C ALA A 196 7.14 10.40 -13.62
N GLY A 197 8.20 10.65 -12.84
CA GLY A 197 9.14 11.76 -13.05
C GLY A 197 9.86 11.64 -14.38
N ALA A 198 10.57 10.52 -14.60
CA ALA A 198 11.33 10.27 -15.83
C ALA A 198 10.46 10.32 -17.09
N ALA A 199 9.26 9.71 -17.05
CA ALA A 199 8.34 9.73 -18.19
C ALA A 199 7.82 11.14 -18.51
N ALA A 200 7.58 11.96 -17.48
CA ALA A 200 7.16 13.35 -17.68
C ALA A 200 8.31 14.26 -18.13
N GLU A 201 9.54 13.99 -17.70
CA GLU A 201 10.70 14.74 -18.15
C GLU A 201 11.03 14.41 -19.61
N VAL A 202 10.99 13.13 -20.02
CA VAL A 202 11.07 12.75 -21.44
C VAL A 202 9.94 13.41 -22.24
N ALA A 203 8.72 13.50 -21.69
CA ALA A 203 7.63 14.19 -22.36
C ALA A 203 7.84 15.72 -22.43
N ARG A 204 8.47 16.33 -21.42
CA ARG A 204 8.82 17.76 -21.42
C ARG A 204 9.99 18.07 -22.33
N GLU A 205 11.02 17.24 -22.37
CA GLU A 205 12.16 17.36 -23.28
C GLU A 205 11.68 17.16 -24.72
N ALA A 206 10.87 16.14 -24.98
CA ALA A 206 10.20 15.99 -26.27
C ALA A 206 9.33 17.21 -26.59
N ALA A 207 8.57 17.74 -25.63
CA ALA A 207 7.77 18.95 -25.83
C ALA A 207 8.64 20.21 -26.02
N ALA A 208 9.79 20.33 -25.36
CA ALA A 208 10.69 21.49 -25.40
C ALA A 208 11.54 21.48 -26.66
N GLU A 209 12.04 20.31 -27.08
CA GLU A 209 12.64 20.08 -28.40
C GLU A 209 11.61 20.39 -29.48
N THR A 210 10.37 19.90 -29.32
CA THR A 210 9.26 20.25 -30.21
C THR A 210 8.96 21.76 -30.17
N ILE A 211 9.02 22.43 -29.01
CA ILE A 211 8.83 23.89 -28.84
C ILE A 211 9.98 24.69 -29.49
N SER A 212 11.21 24.20 -29.43
CA SER A 212 12.38 24.81 -30.09
C SER A 212 12.34 24.65 -31.61
N LEU A 213 11.68 23.60 -32.10
CA LEU A 213 11.33 23.39 -33.51
C LEU A 213 10.04 24.13 -33.93
N LEU A 214 9.33 24.74 -32.98
CA LEU A 214 7.98 25.35 -33.11
C LEU A 214 8.01 26.89 -33.19
N ASP A 215 9.14 27.50 -33.56
CA ASP A 215 9.12 28.83 -34.19
C ASP A 215 8.60 28.72 -35.65
N GLU A 216 8.57 27.50 -36.21
CA GLU A 216 7.95 27.18 -37.49
C GLU A 216 6.66 26.35 -37.32
N THR A 217 5.53 27.00 -37.55
CA THR A 217 4.23 26.42 -37.98
C THR A 217 3.23 25.88 -36.94
N LYS A 218 2.06 26.54 -36.97
CA LYS A 218 0.76 26.17 -36.34
C LYS A 218 0.25 24.75 -36.64
N SER A 219 0.86 24.01 -37.57
CA SER A 219 0.42 22.65 -37.95
C SER A 219 0.83 21.57 -36.93
N LEU A 220 1.88 21.83 -36.14
CA LEU A 220 2.41 20.89 -35.16
C LEU A 220 1.69 20.93 -33.81
N ARG A 221 0.97 22.00 -33.50
CA ARG A 221 0.13 22.08 -32.29
C ARG A 221 -0.97 21.02 -32.28
N ASP A 222 -1.48 20.65 -33.46
CA ASP A 222 -2.49 19.60 -33.61
C ASP A 222 -1.86 18.19 -33.54
N MET A 223 -0.63 18.01 -34.03
CA MET A 223 0.12 16.75 -33.91
C MET A 223 0.59 16.48 -32.48
N ALA A 224 1.15 17.48 -31.78
CA ALA A 224 1.58 17.35 -30.38
C ALA A 224 0.40 17.10 -29.43
N ARG A 225 -0.76 17.72 -29.70
CA ARG A 225 -2.00 17.45 -28.95
C ARG A 225 -2.54 16.04 -29.22
N SER A 226 -2.41 15.54 -30.45
CA SER A 226 -2.74 14.14 -30.79
C SER A 226 -1.80 13.15 -30.10
N ALA A 227 -0.48 13.39 -30.15
CA ALA A 227 0.53 12.53 -29.54
C ALA A 227 0.42 12.51 -28.00
N THR A 228 0.18 13.66 -27.36
CA THR A 228 -0.06 13.74 -25.91
C THR A 228 -1.37 13.04 -25.52
N GLY A 229 -2.41 13.14 -26.35
CA GLY A 229 -3.66 12.41 -26.16
C GLY A 229 -3.50 10.90 -26.27
N GLU A 230 -2.74 10.42 -27.25
CA GLU A 230 -2.44 9.00 -27.45
C GLU A 230 -1.56 8.43 -26.33
N ALA A 231 -0.53 9.15 -25.91
CA ALA A 231 0.33 8.76 -24.79
C ALA A 231 -0.44 8.71 -23.46
N GLY A 232 -1.31 9.71 -23.21
CA GLY A 232 -2.16 9.76 -22.03
C GLY A 232 -3.19 8.62 -22.00
N ALA A 233 -3.86 8.36 -23.12
CA ALA A 233 -4.78 7.23 -23.26
C ALA A 233 -4.07 5.88 -23.06
N SER A 234 -2.88 5.71 -23.65
CA SER A 234 -2.07 4.50 -23.47
C SER A 234 -1.62 4.31 -22.02
N GLY A 235 -1.21 5.39 -21.33
CA GLY A 235 -0.84 5.37 -19.92
C GLY A 235 -2.00 4.92 -19.01
N LEU A 236 -3.15 5.58 -19.15
CA LEU A 236 -4.36 5.22 -18.41
C LEU A 236 -4.85 3.81 -18.73
N GLY A 237 -4.80 3.40 -20.00
CA GLY A 237 -5.15 2.05 -20.43
C GLY A 237 -4.24 0.99 -19.81
N ARG A 238 -2.93 1.24 -19.73
CA ARG A 238 -1.97 0.36 -19.02
C ARG A 238 -2.29 0.28 -17.53
N TYR A 239 -2.57 1.40 -16.88
CA TYR A 239 -2.96 1.44 -15.47
C TYR A 239 -4.20 0.59 -15.19
N PHE A 240 -5.30 0.82 -15.91
CA PHE A 240 -6.52 0.01 -15.77
C PHE A 240 -6.30 -1.46 -16.10
N SER A 241 -5.43 -1.77 -17.07
CA SER A 241 -5.06 -3.16 -17.35
C SER A 241 -4.25 -3.79 -16.21
N SER A 242 -3.43 -3.03 -15.49
CA SER A 242 -2.73 -3.52 -14.29
C SER A 242 -3.72 -3.80 -13.18
N VAL A 243 -4.59 -2.83 -12.86
CA VAL A 243 -5.66 -2.99 -11.87
C VAL A 243 -6.50 -4.23 -12.19
N ALA A 244 -6.90 -4.42 -13.44
CA ALA A 244 -7.66 -5.60 -13.84
C ALA A 244 -6.92 -6.92 -13.56
N LYS A 245 -5.60 -6.97 -13.75
CA LYS A 245 -4.78 -8.16 -13.47
C LYS A 245 -4.66 -8.42 -11.97
N ASP A 246 -4.37 -7.38 -11.18
CA ASP A 246 -4.17 -7.49 -9.73
C ASP A 246 -5.47 -7.93 -9.04
N GLU A 247 -6.60 -7.41 -9.50
CA GLU A 247 -7.94 -7.75 -9.01
C GLU A 247 -8.36 -9.16 -9.44
N GLN A 248 -7.99 -9.58 -10.65
CA GLN A 248 -8.19 -10.96 -11.10
C GLN A 248 -7.37 -11.96 -10.28
N GLN A 249 -6.12 -11.63 -9.95
CA GLN A 249 -5.28 -12.47 -9.09
C GLN A 249 -5.84 -12.54 -7.66
N SER A 250 -6.27 -11.40 -7.11
CA SER A 250 -6.92 -11.33 -5.80
C SER A 250 -8.19 -12.18 -5.77
N ALA A 251 -9.04 -12.07 -6.79
CA ALA A 251 -10.22 -12.92 -6.95
C ALA A 251 -9.88 -14.42 -6.99
N MET A 252 -8.79 -14.80 -7.68
CA MET A 252 -8.34 -16.19 -7.74
C MET A 252 -7.91 -16.70 -6.36
N TRP A 253 -7.12 -15.91 -5.63
CA TRP A 253 -6.68 -16.26 -4.28
C TRP A 253 -7.86 -16.44 -3.32
N TRP A 254 -8.82 -15.52 -3.33
CA TRP A 254 -10.05 -15.66 -2.54
C TRP A 254 -10.91 -16.84 -2.97
N THR A 255 -10.99 -17.14 -4.27
CA THR A 255 -11.71 -18.34 -4.75
C THR A 255 -11.05 -19.62 -4.20
N VAL A 256 -9.72 -19.70 -4.22
CA VAL A 256 -8.97 -20.83 -3.65
C VAL A 256 -9.19 -20.93 -2.15
N ALA A 257 -9.19 -19.81 -1.43
CA ALA A 257 -9.49 -19.77 0.00
C ALA A 257 -10.92 -20.28 0.29
N ALA A 258 -11.91 -19.87 -0.51
CA ALA A 258 -13.29 -20.36 -0.39
C ALA A 258 -13.36 -21.88 -0.62
N ILE A 259 -12.78 -22.40 -1.71
CA ILE A 259 -12.73 -23.84 -1.98
C ILE A 259 -12.04 -24.59 -0.84
N GLY A 260 -10.92 -24.06 -0.34
CA GLY A 260 -10.19 -24.62 0.80
C GLY A 260 -11.04 -24.71 2.06
N SER A 261 -11.83 -23.69 2.37
CA SER A 261 -12.74 -23.71 3.52
C SER A 261 -13.82 -24.78 3.40
N ILE A 262 -14.42 -24.94 2.21
CA ILE A 262 -15.43 -25.99 1.94
C ILE A 262 -14.79 -27.38 2.06
N ALA A 263 -13.61 -27.58 1.47
CA ALA A 263 -12.87 -28.83 1.58
C ALA A 263 -12.52 -29.15 3.05
N GLY A 264 -12.17 -28.14 3.85
CA GLY A 264 -11.92 -28.28 5.28
C GLY A 264 -13.16 -28.74 6.06
N VAL A 265 -14.33 -28.16 5.79
CA VAL A 265 -15.61 -28.60 6.39
C VAL A 265 -15.92 -30.05 6.02
N LEU A 266 -15.76 -30.43 4.74
CA LEU A 266 -16.00 -31.80 4.29
C LEU A 266 -15.04 -32.79 4.94
N ALA A 267 -13.75 -32.46 5.00
CA ALA A 267 -12.74 -33.29 5.64
C ALA A 267 -13.04 -33.50 7.13
N LEU A 268 -13.43 -32.44 7.85
CA LEU A 268 -13.85 -32.53 9.24
C LEU A 268 -15.08 -33.45 9.40
N GLY A 269 -16.07 -33.32 8.51
CA GLY A 269 -17.24 -34.18 8.48
C GLY A 269 -16.90 -35.66 8.28
N ILE A 270 -15.97 -35.97 7.38
CA ILE A 270 -15.49 -37.35 7.15
C ILE A 270 -14.76 -37.90 8.39
N ILE A 271 -13.89 -37.10 9.02
CA ILE A 271 -13.17 -37.50 10.24
C ILE A 271 -14.14 -37.84 11.37
N VAL A 272 -15.18 -37.03 11.54
CA VAL A 272 -16.24 -37.26 12.52
C VAL A 272 -17.01 -38.54 12.20
N PHE A 273 -17.41 -38.73 10.94
CA PHE A 273 -18.15 -39.92 10.50
C PHE A 273 -17.38 -41.22 10.73
N ILE A 274 -16.06 -41.24 10.47
CA ILE A 274 -15.23 -42.44 10.63
C ILE A 274 -14.99 -42.79 12.11
N ARG A 275 -15.03 -41.81 13.02
CA ARG A 275 -14.70 -42.00 14.45
C ARG A 275 -15.90 -42.17 15.39
N GLY A 276 -17.12 -41.99 14.90
CA GLY A 276 -18.33 -42.06 15.73
C GLY A 276 -18.90 -43.47 15.80
N ASP A 277 -18.62 -44.22 16.87
CA ASP A 277 -19.14 -45.58 17.06
C ASP A 277 -20.55 -45.65 17.67
N GLU A 278 -21.13 -44.55 18.17
CA GLU A 278 -22.53 -44.51 18.62
C GLU A 278 -23.19 -43.18 18.24
N ALA A 279 -24.39 -43.26 17.64
CA ALA A 279 -25.13 -42.12 17.12
C ALA A 279 -25.78 -41.29 18.26
N ASP A 280 -24.95 -40.58 19.01
CA ASP A 280 -25.40 -39.64 20.03
C ASP A 280 -25.71 -38.27 19.38
N TRP A 281 -26.86 -37.69 19.72
CA TRP A 281 -27.37 -36.47 19.07
C TRP A 281 -26.61 -35.21 19.54
N VAL A 282 -26.01 -35.26 20.73
CA VAL A 282 -25.24 -34.16 21.32
C VAL A 282 -23.98 -33.82 20.50
N PRO A 283 -23.11 -34.79 20.13
CA PRO A 283 -22.00 -34.55 19.19
C PRO A 283 -22.47 -33.93 17.87
N THR A 284 -23.60 -34.40 17.32
CA THR A 284 -24.14 -33.88 16.06
C THR A 284 -24.48 -32.39 16.13
N LEU A 285 -25.09 -31.95 17.24
CA LEU A 285 -25.41 -30.54 17.46
C LEU A 285 -24.14 -29.68 17.63
N PHE A 286 -23.10 -30.19 18.30
CA PHE A 286 -21.81 -29.53 18.40
C PHE A 286 -21.12 -29.38 17.04
N HIS A 287 -21.16 -30.41 16.19
CA HIS A 287 -20.61 -30.34 14.83
C HIS A 287 -21.36 -29.31 13.97
N LEU A 288 -22.69 -29.23 14.10
CA LEU A 288 -23.48 -28.22 13.41
C LEU A 288 -23.12 -26.80 13.88
N ALA A 289 -22.96 -26.60 15.19
CA ALA A 289 -22.54 -25.32 15.76
C ALA A 289 -21.14 -24.91 15.28
N LEU A 290 -20.22 -25.86 15.06
CA LEU A 290 -18.89 -25.62 14.49
C LEU A 290 -18.91 -25.38 12.97
N ALA A 291 -19.83 -26.01 12.24
CA ALA A 291 -19.95 -25.85 10.79
C ALA A 291 -20.54 -24.48 10.39
N LEU A 292 -21.44 -23.91 11.21
CA LEU A 292 -22.10 -22.63 10.91
C LEU A 292 -21.13 -21.45 10.71
N PRO A 293 -20.15 -21.19 11.60
CA PRO A 293 -19.14 -20.15 11.37
C PRO A 293 -18.31 -20.38 10.10
N LEU A 294 -18.00 -21.65 9.77
CA LEU A 294 -17.22 -21.99 8.58
C LEU A 294 -18.02 -21.71 7.30
N ILE A 295 -19.32 -22.02 7.28
CA ILE A 295 -20.22 -21.69 6.16
C ILE A 295 -20.33 -20.16 6.01
N GLY A 296 -20.45 -19.42 7.11
CA GLY A 296 -20.46 -17.96 7.10
C GLY A 296 -19.16 -17.38 6.52
N ALA A 297 -18.01 -17.88 6.96
CA ALA A 297 -16.71 -17.48 6.42
C ALA A 297 -16.56 -17.81 4.92
N ALA A 298 -16.98 -19.01 4.50
CA ALA A 298 -16.95 -19.43 3.10
C ALA A 298 -17.83 -18.52 2.21
N SER A 299 -19.03 -18.20 2.69
CA SER A 299 -19.98 -17.29 2.02
C SER A 299 -19.40 -15.89 1.88
N TYR A 300 -18.79 -15.36 2.94
CA TYR A 300 -18.13 -14.06 2.94
C TYR A 300 -16.97 -13.99 1.94
N VAL A 301 -16.10 -15.01 1.95
CA VAL A 301 -14.98 -15.11 1.01
C VAL A 301 -15.46 -15.23 -0.44
N ALA A 302 -16.49 -16.02 -0.71
CA ALA A 302 -17.08 -16.13 -2.04
C ALA A 302 -17.64 -14.78 -2.54
N ARG A 303 -18.26 -14.00 -1.64
CA ARG A 303 -18.76 -12.66 -1.95
C ARG A 303 -17.63 -11.68 -2.27
N ILE A 304 -16.56 -11.67 -1.48
CA ILE A 304 -15.35 -10.87 -1.75
C ILE A 304 -14.76 -11.25 -3.11
N ALA A 305 -14.64 -12.54 -3.42
CA ALA A 305 -14.16 -13.01 -4.72
C ALA A 305 -15.06 -12.49 -5.86
N GLY A 306 -16.38 -12.46 -5.65
CA GLY A 306 -17.34 -11.86 -6.58
C GLY A 306 -17.08 -10.37 -6.83
N HIS A 307 -16.81 -9.62 -5.76
CA HIS A 307 -16.49 -8.18 -5.84
C HIS A 307 -15.22 -7.92 -6.65
N HIS A 308 -14.11 -8.61 -6.34
CA HIS A 308 -12.86 -8.49 -7.09
C HIS A 308 -13.02 -8.87 -8.58
N ARG A 309 -13.83 -9.89 -8.90
CA ARG A 309 -14.14 -10.23 -10.31
C ARG A 309 -14.91 -9.13 -11.01
N ALA A 310 -15.86 -8.50 -10.33
CA ALA A 310 -16.64 -7.41 -10.89
C ALA A 310 -15.75 -6.19 -11.17
N LEU A 311 -14.88 -5.84 -10.22
CA LEU A 311 -13.94 -4.74 -10.35
C LEU A 311 -12.90 -5.01 -11.45
N ALA A 312 -12.38 -6.23 -11.55
CA ALA A 312 -11.49 -6.64 -12.64
C ALA A 312 -12.16 -6.52 -14.02
N ARG A 313 -13.43 -6.92 -14.16
CA ARG A 313 -14.19 -6.77 -15.41
C ARG A 313 -14.40 -5.29 -15.76
N TRP A 314 -14.77 -4.48 -14.77
CA TRP A 314 -14.92 -3.04 -14.97
C TRP A 314 -13.60 -2.39 -15.40
N ALA A 315 -12.50 -2.65 -14.69
CA ALA A 315 -11.18 -2.11 -15.03
C ALA A 315 -10.73 -2.55 -16.43
N LYS A 316 -10.98 -3.80 -16.80
CA LYS A 316 -10.71 -4.28 -18.16
C LYS A 316 -11.55 -3.56 -19.21
N ALA A 317 -12.83 -3.33 -18.96
CA ALA A 317 -13.70 -2.56 -19.87
C ALA A 317 -13.24 -1.10 -19.99
N ALA A 318 -12.91 -0.45 -18.86
CA ALA A 318 -12.36 0.90 -18.83
C ALA A 318 -11.04 1.00 -19.61
N ALA A 319 -10.13 0.04 -19.45
CA ALA A 319 -8.87 -0.01 -20.21
C ALA A 319 -9.13 -0.06 -21.73
N VAL A 320 -10.07 -0.90 -22.18
CA VAL A 320 -10.45 -0.99 -23.60
C VAL A 320 -11.09 0.31 -24.08
N GLN A 321 -12.00 0.89 -23.31
CA GLN A 321 -12.67 2.14 -23.67
C GLN A 321 -11.67 3.31 -23.79
N VAL A 322 -10.77 3.46 -22.83
CA VAL A 322 -9.74 4.51 -22.85
C VAL A 322 -8.78 4.32 -24.04
N ASN A 323 -8.33 3.09 -24.30
CA ASN A 323 -7.42 2.79 -25.41
C ASN A 323 -8.07 2.96 -26.80
N THR A 324 -9.39 2.83 -26.90
CA THR A 324 -10.12 2.93 -28.19
C THR A 324 -10.58 4.35 -28.51
N ILE A 325 -10.60 5.28 -27.54
CA ILE A 325 -11.02 6.66 -27.77
C ILE A 325 -10.25 7.35 -28.90
N PRO A 326 -8.90 7.30 -28.95
CA PRO A 326 -8.17 8.02 -29.98
C PRO A 326 -8.65 7.61 -31.39
N ALA A 327 -8.76 6.30 -31.63
CA ALA A 327 -9.24 5.74 -32.89
C ALA A 327 -10.68 6.14 -33.25
N PHE A 328 -11.60 6.16 -32.27
CA PHE A 328 -12.98 6.60 -32.50
C PHE A 328 -13.09 8.11 -32.72
N SER A 329 -12.35 8.90 -31.95
CA SER A 329 -12.38 10.36 -32.03
C SER A 329 -11.87 10.88 -33.37
N GLN A 330 -10.91 10.19 -33.99
CA GLN A 330 -10.37 10.53 -35.32
C GLN A 330 -11.45 10.44 -36.42
N GLN A 331 -12.47 9.59 -36.28
CA GLN A 331 -13.55 9.43 -37.27
C GLN A 331 -14.62 10.54 -37.19
N LEU A 332 -14.69 11.27 -36.07
CA LEU A 332 -15.66 12.35 -35.89
C LEU A 332 -15.15 13.63 -36.58
N SER A 333 -15.95 14.21 -37.47
CA SER A 333 -15.58 15.43 -38.21
C SER A 333 -15.71 16.72 -37.41
N SER A 334 -16.61 16.76 -36.41
CA SER A 334 -16.84 17.92 -35.54
C SER A 334 -15.95 17.82 -34.28
N ALA A 335 -15.28 18.94 -33.96
CA ALA A 335 -14.47 19.05 -32.73
C ALA A 335 -15.35 18.99 -31.48
N GLU A 336 -16.56 19.56 -31.56
CA GLU A 336 -17.56 19.54 -30.50
C GLU A 336 -18.00 18.10 -30.18
N ALA A 337 -18.23 17.29 -31.22
CA ALA A 337 -18.58 15.88 -31.06
C ALA A 337 -17.46 15.07 -30.39
N ARG A 338 -16.19 15.34 -30.71
CA ARG A 338 -15.03 14.71 -30.06
C ARG A 338 -14.96 15.07 -28.58
N GLN A 339 -15.17 16.34 -28.24
CA GLN A 339 -15.10 16.79 -26.85
C GLN A 339 -16.26 16.26 -26.01
N GLN A 340 -17.45 16.16 -26.61
CA GLN A 340 -18.60 15.51 -25.96
C GLN A 340 -18.35 14.02 -25.73
N LEU A 341 -17.75 13.30 -26.70
CA LEU A 341 -17.36 11.91 -26.53
C LEU A 341 -16.39 11.71 -25.37
N ILE A 342 -15.34 12.54 -25.29
CA ILE A 342 -14.35 12.49 -24.20
C ILE A 342 -15.01 12.77 -22.85
N LEU A 343 -15.92 13.75 -22.79
CA LEU A 343 -16.64 14.09 -21.56
C LEU A 343 -17.56 12.95 -21.09
N GLU A 344 -18.34 12.36 -22.00
CA GLU A 344 -19.22 11.23 -21.67
C GLU A 344 -18.43 9.99 -21.28
N LEU A 345 -17.29 9.71 -21.93
CA LEU A 345 -16.42 8.63 -21.45
C LEU A 345 -15.83 8.95 -20.07
N GLY A 346 -15.36 10.17 -19.86
CA GLY A 346 -14.85 10.60 -18.55
C GLY A 346 -15.87 10.35 -17.45
N LYS A 347 -17.14 10.72 -17.68
CA LYS A 347 -18.23 10.42 -16.73
C LYS A 347 -18.39 8.92 -16.51
N ASN A 348 -18.38 8.09 -17.55
CA ASN A 348 -18.61 6.65 -17.41
C ASN A 348 -17.42 5.89 -16.80
N VAL A 349 -16.19 6.28 -17.13
CA VAL A 349 -14.95 5.63 -16.64
C VAL A 349 -14.61 6.08 -15.23
N PHE A 350 -14.89 7.34 -14.86
CA PHE A 350 -14.59 7.87 -13.53
C PHE A 350 -15.79 7.85 -12.58
N ALA A 351 -16.99 7.49 -13.04
CA ALA A 351 -18.10 7.19 -12.14
C ALA A 351 -17.80 5.94 -11.30
N THR A 352 -18.29 5.93 -10.07
CA THR A 352 -18.28 4.74 -9.22
C THR A 352 -18.93 3.58 -9.98
N PRO A 353 -18.25 2.45 -10.16
CA PRO A 353 -18.81 1.33 -10.89
C PRO A 353 -20.10 0.88 -10.23
N ASN A 354 -21.21 1.00 -10.97
CA ASN A 354 -22.49 0.53 -10.48
C ASN A 354 -22.54 -0.98 -10.71
N PHE A 355 -22.31 -1.75 -9.65
CA PHE A 355 -22.42 -3.19 -9.70
C PHE A 355 -23.90 -3.56 -9.55
N ASP A 356 -24.62 -3.63 -10.67
CA ASP A 356 -26.00 -4.12 -10.74
C ASP A 356 -26.04 -5.52 -10.08
N GLY A 357 -26.45 -5.56 -8.82
CA GLY A 357 -26.38 -6.74 -7.95
C GLY A 357 -26.07 -6.45 -6.49
N ALA A 358 -25.51 -5.27 -6.17
CA ALA A 358 -25.46 -4.78 -4.79
C ALA A 358 -26.73 -3.97 -4.51
N THR A 359 -27.82 -4.65 -4.14
CA THR A 359 -29.04 -3.99 -3.65
C THR A 359 -28.68 -3.02 -2.53
N ASP A 360 -29.12 -1.76 -2.68
CA ASP A 360 -29.14 -0.72 -1.64
C ASP A 360 -29.65 -1.31 -0.32
N GLY A 361 -28.74 -1.57 0.62
CA GLY A 361 -29.04 -2.27 1.86
C GLY A 361 -27.93 -3.19 2.40
N ASP A 362 -26.81 -3.33 1.68
CA ASP A 362 -25.72 -4.21 2.07
C ASP A 362 -24.87 -3.67 3.25
N ARG A 363 -25.50 -3.60 4.42
CA ARG A 363 -24.77 -3.75 5.68
C ARG A 363 -24.11 -5.11 5.63
N ILE A 364 -22.78 -5.12 5.69
CA ILE A 364 -21.91 -6.30 5.70
C ILE A 364 -22.34 -7.24 6.83
N SER A 365 -23.32 -8.09 6.57
CA SER A 365 -23.73 -9.18 7.45
C SER A 365 -23.11 -10.45 6.89
N ALA A 366 -22.31 -11.13 7.72
CA ALA A 366 -21.63 -12.38 7.36
C ALA A 366 -22.61 -13.56 7.16
N VAL A 367 -23.90 -13.37 7.49
CA VAL A 367 -24.93 -14.40 7.39
C VAL A 367 -25.95 -14.01 6.32
N PRO A 368 -26.09 -14.81 5.25
CA PRO A 368 -27.16 -14.64 4.26
C PRO A 368 -28.53 -14.58 4.93
N PRO A 369 -29.42 -13.64 4.55
CA PRO A 369 -30.74 -13.50 5.17
C PRO A 369 -31.59 -14.77 5.04
N GLU A 370 -31.42 -15.54 3.97
CA GLU A 370 -32.12 -16.81 3.73
C GLU A 370 -31.73 -17.86 4.77
N LEU A 371 -30.45 -17.88 5.19
CA LEU A 371 -29.97 -18.79 6.25
C LEU A 371 -30.55 -18.40 7.62
N LEU A 372 -30.74 -17.10 7.88
CA LEU A 372 -31.40 -16.65 9.12
C LEU A 372 -32.88 -17.07 9.13
N GLU A 373 -33.58 -16.97 8.01
CA GLU A 373 -34.96 -17.45 7.90
C GLU A 373 -35.05 -18.97 8.08
N THR A 374 -34.14 -19.72 7.45
CA THR A 374 -34.11 -21.19 7.57
C THR A 374 -33.81 -21.62 9.00
N LEU A 375 -32.86 -20.97 9.68
CA LEU A 375 -32.56 -21.21 11.10
C LEU A 375 -33.76 -20.88 11.99
N LYS A 376 -34.46 -19.78 11.70
CA LYS A 376 -35.67 -19.37 12.44
C LYS A 376 -36.80 -20.39 12.27
N GLU A 377 -37.01 -20.92 11.08
CA GLU A 377 -37.98 -22.00 10.83
C GLU A 377 -37.61 -23.30 11.57
N LEU A 378 -36.33 -23.68 11.55
CA LEU A 378 -35.83 -24.86 12.25
C LEU A 378 -36.04 -24.75 13.78
N VAL A 379 -35.74 -23.58 14.35
CA VAL A 379 -35.97 -23.31 15.78
C VAL A 379 -37.47 -23.39 16.13
N GLN A 380 -38.36 -22.93 15.25
CA GLN A 380 -39.81 -23.00 15.47
C GLN A 380 -40.39 -24.42 15.36
N LYS A 381 -39.75 -25.30 14.58
CA LYS A 381 -40.18 -26.69 14.39
C LYS A 381 -39.61 -27.67 15.41
N LEU A 382 -38.64 -27.26 16.23
CA LEU A 382 -38.12 -28.11 17.31
C LEU A 382 -39.20 -28.31 18.39
N PRO A 383 -39.49 -29.56 18.82
CA PRO A 383 -40.46 -29.82 19.88
C PRO A 383 -40.00 -29.11 21.15
N LYS A 384 -40.91 -28.36 21.79
CA LYS A 384 -40.63 -27.75 23.10
C LYS A 384 -40.23 -28.87 24.07
N ALA A 385 -39.07 -28.73 24.69
CA ALA A 385 -38.62 -29.66 25.72
C ALA A 385 -39.69 -29.75 26.83
N PRO A 386 -40.00 -30.96 27.32
CA PRO A 386 -41.01 -31.18 28.37
C PRO A 386 -40.63 -30.58 29.72
#